data_AF-A0AAD3HBB5-F1
#
_entry.id   AF-A0AAD3HBB5-F1
#
_cell.length_a   1.000
_cell.length_b   1.000
_cell.length_c   1.000
_cell.angle_alpha   90.00
_cell.angle_beta   90.00
_cell.angle_gamma   90.00
#
_symmetry.space_group_name_H-M   'P 1'
#
loop_
_entity.id
_entity.type
_entity.pdbx_description
1 polymer ?
#
loop_
_entity_poly.entity_id
_entity_poly.type
_entity_poly.pdbx_seq_one_letter_code
_entity_poly.pdbx_strand_id
1 'polypeptide(L)'
;MGNANCCSTSKPPQVSSKDEEYIDTSDEAPKGVSVHCISTSLLEEVQQMNLSLYSKIYEIEDLHSDSHGVIRSKGANTTCPEDGHLGSSYVDALEGEDNVGTANIMLSYSWSYSIQDIASTLVDYCTNHNLDPKRTYVWICCLCINQHRVAESMKNKSDAVTFEDFRDIFHQRVTKIGHIVAMFAPWTQPLYLTRIWCVFEF
;
A
#
# COMPACT_ATOMS: atom_id res chain seq x y z
N MET A 1 -46.71 44.70 24.16
CA MET A 1 -45.77 44.28 25.24
C MET A 1 -45.50 42.81 25.03
N GLY A 2 -44.28 42.50 24.62
CA GLY A 2 -43.89 41.15 24.19
C GLY A 2 -43.50 40.24 25.35
N ASN A 3 -43.38 38.95 25.03
CA ASN A 3 -42.30 38.09 25.50
C ASN A 3 -42.28 36.80 24.68
N ALA A 4 -41.25 36.65 23.86
CA ALA A 4 -40.80 35.36 23.35
C ALA A 4 -39.45 35.09 24.01
N ASN A 5 -39.35 33.99 24.76
CA ASN A 5 -38.12 33.53 25.38
C ASN A 5 -38.04 32.01 25.22
N CYS A 6 -37.11 31.55 24.39
CA CYS A 6 -36.29 30.36 24.62
C CYS A 6 -35.35 30.16 23.42
N CYS A 7 -34.12 30.64 23.54
CA CYS A 7 -33.00 30.15 22.75
C CYS A 7 -31.93 29.69 23.74
N SER A 8 -31.89 28.39 23.99
CA SER A 8 -30.87 27.72 24.79
C SER A 8 -29.58 27.66 23.99
N THR A 9 -28.56 28.39 24.43
CA THR A 9 -27.20 28.35 23.89
C THR A 9 -26.48 27.09 24.39
N SER A 10 -26.39 26.07 23.57
CA SER A 10 -25.46 24.94 23.80
C SER A 10 -24.04 25.40 23.50
N LYS A 11 -23.14 25.23 24.47
CA LYS A 11 -21.68 25.38 24.25
C LYS A 11 -21.21 24.32 23.25
N PRO A 12 -20.26 24.65 22.35
CA PRO A 12 -19.69 23.67 21.45
C PRO A 12 -18.92 22.61 22.25
N PRO A 13 -18.95 21.34 21.82
CA PRO A 13 -18.22 20.27 22.47
C PRO A 13 -16.72 20.52 22.37
N GLN A 14 -16.02 20.40 23.50
CA GLN A 14 -14.57 20.42 23.53
C GLN A 14 -14.06 19.13 22.92
N VAL A 15 -13.28 19.25 21.83
CA VAL A 15 -12.54 18.14 21.23
C VAL A 15 -11.40 17.77 22.18
N SER A 16 -11.47 16.53 22.69
CA SER A 16 -10.43 15.90 23.49
C SER A 16 -9.20 15.64 22.62
N SER A 17 -8.12 16.36 22.90
CA SER A 17 -6.83 16.24 22.22
C SER A 17 -6.04 15.04 22.75
N LYS A 18 -6.25 13.84 22.20
CA LYS A 18 -5.31 12.69 22.33
C LYS A 18 -5.58 11.67 21.23
N ASP A 19 -5.10 11.92 20.02
CA ASP A 19 -4.78 10.88 19.06
C ASP A 19 -3.43 11.28 18.46
N GLU A 20 -2.39 10.55 18.84
CA GLU A 20 -1.04 10.74 18.31
C GLU A 20 -1.07 10.34 16.83
N GLU A 21 -0.95 11.35 15.98
CA GLU A 21 -0.73 11.29 14.54
C GLU A 21 0.36 10.22 14.26
N TYR A 22 0.03 9.16 13.50
CA TYR A 22 1.00 8.16 13.05
C TYR A 22 1.90 8.79 11.98
N ILE A 23 2.80 9.67 12.41
CA ILE A 23 3.86 10.21 11.59
C ILE A 23 4.98 9.17 11.63
N ASP A 24 5.24 8.52 10.51
CA ASP A 24 6.47 7.76 10.31
C ASP A 24 7.66 8.73 10.36
N THR A 25 8.20 8.91 11.57
CA THR A 25 9.36 9.76 11.88
C THR A 25 10.68 9.06 11.57
N SER A 26 10.68 7.87 10.95
CA SER A 26 11.92 7.19 10.62
C SER A 26 12.67 7.94 9.52
N ASP A 27 13.91 8.36 9.83
CA ASP A 27 14.89 8.86 8.85
C ASP A 27 15.40 7.74 7.90
N GLU A 28 14.89 6.52 8.06
CA GLU A 28 15.31 5.37 7.28
C GLU A 28 14.70 5.43 5.87
N ALA A 29 15.52 5.12 4.86
CA ALA A 29 15.09 5.15 3.48
C ALA A 29 14.01 4.08 3.25
N PRO A 30 12.92 4.37 2.54
CA PRO A 30 11.82 3.44 2.37
C PRO A 30 12.29 2.16 1.69
N LYS A 31 11.92 0.99 2.24
CA LYS A 31 12.20 -0.30 1.63
C LYS A 31 11.33 -0.54 0.41
N GLY A 32 11.88 -1.24 -0.58
CA GLY A 32 11.19 -1.68 -1.78
C GLY A 32 11.48 -3.13 -2.10
N VAL A 33 10.56 -3.76 -2.81
CA VAL A 33 10.70 -5.13 -3.34
C VAL A 33 11.34 -5.03 -4.72
N SER A 34 12.31 -5.88 -5.03
CA SER A 34 12.95 -5.88 -6.34
C SER A 34 11.95 -6.27 -7.44
N VAL A 35 12.12 -5.71 -8.64
CA VAL A 35 11.33 -6.14 -9.81
C VAL A 35 11.53 -7.64 -10.09
N HIS A 36 12.73 -8.16 -9.83
CA HIS A 36 12.99 -9.60 -9.91
C HIS A 36 12.08 -10.41 -8.98
N CYS A 37 11.99 -10.07 -7.69
CA CYS A 37 11.15 -10.77 -6.73
C CYS A 37 9.66 -10.68 -7.10
N ILE A 38 9.20 -9.52 -7.56
CA ILE A 38 7.82 -9.32 -8.02
C ILE A 38 7.50 -10.20 -9.23
N SER A 39 8.42 -10.31 -10.19
CA SER A 39 8.22 -11.06 -11.45
C SER A 39 8.56 -12.55 -11.34
N THR A 40 9.00 -13.02 -10.17
CA THR A 40 9.34 -14.43 -9.92
C THR A 40 8.64 -14.93 -8.67
N SER A 41 9.22 -14.73 -7.49
CA SER A 41 8.74 -15.27 -6.21
C SER A 41 7.29 -14.91 -5.91
N LEU A 42 6.89 -13.65 -6.12
CA LEU A 42 5.50 -13.24 -5.86
C LEU A 42 4.51 -13.92 -6.82
N LEU A 43 4.87 -14.09 -8.10
CA LEU A 43 4.02 -14.81 -9.07
C LEU A 43 3.92 -16.31 -8.70
N GLU A 44 5.02 -16.92 -8.28
CA GLU A 44 5.03 -18.30 -7.79
C GLU A 44 4.14 -18.48 -6.55
N GLU A 45 4.21 -17.55 -5.59
CA GLU A 45 3.37 -17.55 -4.39
C GLU A 45 1.87 -17.45 -4.72
N VAL A 46 1.50 -16.61 -5.70
CA VAL A 46 0.12 -16.52 -6.20
C VAL A 46 -0.34 -17.87 -6.76
N GLN A 47 0.50 -18.53 -7.57
CA GLN A 47 0.17 -19.83 -8.15
C GLN A 47 0.08 -20.95 -7.10
N GLN A 48 0.92 -20.92 -6.08
CA GLN A 48 0.90 -21.88 -4.97
C GLN A 48 -0.42 -21.82 -4.19
N MET A 49 -1.09 -20.67 -4.17
CA MET A 49 -2.43 -20.50 -3.61
C MET A 49 -3.56 -20.86 -4.59
N ASN A 50 -3.24 -21.48 -5.74
CA ASN A 50 -4.16 -21.84 -6.82
C ASN A 50 -4.92 -20.65 -7.42
N LEU A 51 -4.33 -19.45 -7.35
CA LEU A 51 -4.88 -18.26 -7.97
C LEU A 51 -4.28 -18.06 -9.38
N SER A 52 -5.02 -17.34 -10.22
CA SER A 52 -4.56 -16.98 -11.56
C SER A 52 -3.54 -15.85 -11.46
N LEU A 53 -2.52 -15.83 -12.32
CA LEU A 53 -1.64 -14.66 -12.47
C LEU A 53 -2.39 -13.42 -12.96
N TYR A 54 -3.58 -13.62 -13.55
CA TYR A 54 -4.48 -12.53 -13.94
C TYR A 54 -5.46 -12.11 -12.84
N SER A 55 -5.37 -12.72 -11.64
CA SER A 55 -6.14 -12.28 -10.48
C SER A 55 -5.74 -10.89 -10.06
N LYS A 56 -6.75 -10.09 -9.68
CA LYS A 56 -6.58 -8.71 -9.21
C LYS A 56 -5.98 -8.69 -7.81
N ILE A 57 -5.38 -7.57 -7.41
CA ILE A 57 -4.88 -7.45 -6.02
C ILE A 57 -6.00 -7.66 -4.99
N TYR A 58 -7.22 -7.19 -5.26
CA TYR A 58 -8.38 -7.46 -4.39
C TYR A 58 -8.70 -8.95 -4.21
N GLU A 59 -8.33 -9.80 -5.18
CA GLU A 59 -8.59 -11.23 -5.14
C GLU A 59 -7.43 -11.99 -4.49
N ILE A 60 -6.18 -11.57 -4.73
CA ILE A 60 -5.01 -12.20 -4.08
C ILE A 60 -4.85 -11.77 -2.62
N GLU A 61 -5.34 -10.58 -2.26
CA GLU A 61 -5.28 -10.01 -0.92
C GLU A 61 -6.66 -9.50 -0.50
N ASP A 62 -7.52 -10.44 -0.10
CA ASP A 62 -8.83 -10.14 0.46
C ASP A 62 -8.71 -9.70 1.92
N LEU A 63 -8.74 -8.38 2.15
CA LEU A 63 -8.66 -7.78 3.49
C LEU A 63 -9.90 -8.03 4.36
N HIS A 64 -11.01 -8.49 3.78
CA HIS A 64 -12.23 -8.82 4.52
C HIS A 64 -12.23 -10.27 5.01
N SER A 65 -11.37 -11.12 4.45
CA SER A 65 -11.26 -12.53 4.84
C SER A 65 -10.57 -12.71 6.20
N ASP A 66 -11.01 -13.72 6.95
CA ASP A 66 -10.33 -14.20 8.15
C ASP A 66 -9.04 -14.96 7.83
N SER A 67 -8.96 -15.56 6.65
CA SER A 67 -7.72 -16.15 6.14
C SER A 67 -6.82 -15.09 5.50
N HIS A 68 -5.51 -15.28 5.60
CA HIS A 68 -4.55 -14.41 4.92
C HIS A 68 -4.60 -14.62 3.41
N GLY A 69 -4.55 -13.52 2.66
CA GLY A 69 -4.22 -13.55 1.24
C GLY A 69 -2.75 -13.87 1.01
N VAL A 70 -2.32 -13.84 -0.25
CA VAL A 70 -0.94 -14.11 -0.66
C VAL A 70 0.04 -13.17 0.06
N ILE A 71 -0.31 -11.88 0.14
CA ILE A 71 0.58 -10.85 0.67
C ILE A 71 0.73 -11.00 2.18
N ARG A 72 -0.39 -11.08 2.91
CA ARG A 72 -0.35 -11.28 4.38
C ARG A 72 0.30 -12.60 4.78
N SER A 73 0.16 -13.64 3.96
CA SER A 73 0.75 -14.96 4.24
C SER A 73 2.27 -14.90 4.34
N LYS A 74 2.94 -14.06 3.54
CA LYS A 74 4.40 -13.92 3.56
C LYS A 74 4.93 -13.45 4.92
N GLY A 75 4.29 -12.42 5.49
CA GLY A 75 4.69 -11.82 6.77
C GLY A 75 4.02 -12.41 8.00
N ALA A 76 3.18 -13.44 7.85
CA ALA A 76 2.32 -13.94 8.92
C ALA A 76 3.07 -14.42 10.18
N ASN A 77 4.27 -14.98 9.99
CA ASN A 77 5.11 -15.51 11.07
C ASN A 77 6.30 -14.61 11.41
N THR A 78 6.32 -13.39 10.86
CA THR A 78 7.39 -12.42 11.05
C THR A 78 6.91 -11.30 11.95
N THR A 79 7.72 -10.92 12.94
CA THR A 79 7.42 -9.77 13.79
C THR A 79 7.62 -8.48 13.00
N CYS A 80 6.62 -7.60 13.01
CA CYS A 80 6.68 -6.29 12.38
C CYS A 80 7.78 -5.45 13.06
N PRO A 81 8.75 -4.91 12.30
CA PRO A 81 9.82 -4.11 12.87
C PRO A 81 9.35 -2.74 13.39
N GLU A 82 8.24 -2.21 12.85
CA GLU A 82 7.70 -0.90 13.22
C GLU A 82 6.98 -0.94 14.58
N ASP A 83 6.14 -1.96 14.81
CA ASP A 83 5.26 -2.03 15.98
C ASP A 83 5.58 -3.17 16.97
N GLY A 84 6.47 -4.10 16.61
CA GLY A 84 6.87 -5.24 17.46
C GLY A 84 5.85 -6.37 17.58
N HIS A 85 4.72 -6.32 16.88
CA HIS A 85 3.67 -7.34 16.91
C HIS A 85 3.86 -8.38 15.79
N LEU A 86 3.28 -9.57 15.95
CA LEU A 86 3.29 -10.61 14.93
C LEU A 86 2.49 -10.17 13.68
N GLY A 87 3.00 -10.51 12.49
CA GLY A 87 2.43 -10.09 11.21
C GLY A 87 3.12 -8.83 10.67
N SER A 88 4.12 -9.00 9.81
CA SER A 88 4.83 -7.90 9.14
C SER A 88 4.26 -7.57 7.77
N SER A 89 4.69 -6.45 7.18
CA SER A 89 4.50 -6.20 5.75
C SER A 89 5.21 -7.29 4.91
N TYR A 90 4.85 -7.37 3.62
CA TYR A 90 5.49 -8.32 2.70
C TYR A 90 6.98 -8.00 2.56
N VAL A 91 7.31 -6.72 2.37
CA VAL A 91 8.71 -6.27 2.17
C VAL A 91 9.58 -6.55 3.40
N ASP A 92 9.02 -6.46 4.61
CA ASP A 92 9.78 -6.74 5.85
C ASP A 92 10.03 -8.22 6.09
N ALA A 93 9.28 -9.10 5.41
CA ALA A 93 9.48 -10.55 5.47
C ALA A 93 10.44 -11.07 4.39
N LEU A 94 11.01 -10.19 3.56
CA LEU A 94 11.98 -10.55 2.53
C LEU A 94 13.40 -10.44 3.05
N GLU A 95 14.28 -11.28 2.49
CA GLU A 95 15.72 -11.26 2.74
C GLU A 95 16.49 -11.36 1.43
N GLY A 96 17.73 -10.86 1.45
CA GLY A 96 18.65 -10.91 0.32
C GLY A 96 18.51 -9.73 -0.65
N GLU A 97 19.65 -9.25 -1.14
CA GLU A 97 19.75 -8.10 -2.04
C GLU A 97 19.01 -8.29 -3.37
N ASP A 98 18.79 -9.54 -3.79
CA ASP A 98 18.02 -9.85 -4.99
C ASP A 98 16.51 -9.65 -4.81
N ASN A 99 16.02 -9.51 -3.57
CA ASN A 99 14.59 -9.44 -3.24
C ASN A 99 14.16 -8.11 -2.61
N VAL A 100 15.01 -7.53 -1.77
CA VAL A 100 14.67 -6.34 -0.98
C VAL A 100 15.85 -5.38 -0.88
N GLY A 101 15.55 -4.08 -0.89
CA GLY A 101 16.54 -3.02 -0.80
C GLY A 101 15.87 -1.65 -0.61
N THR A 102 16.64 -0.58 -0.69
CA THR A 102 16.09 0.79 -0.66
C THR A 102 15.33 1.08 -1.95
N ALA A 103 14.05 1.48 -1.83
CA ALA A 103 13.20 1.79 -2.97
C ALA A 103 13.78 2.92 -3.83
N ASN A 104 13.90 2.68 -5.14
CA ASN A 104 14.35 3.67 -6.12
C ASN A 104 13.18 4.29 -6.89
N ILE A 105 12.07 3.55 -6.97
CA ILE A 105 10.84 3.99 -7.62
C ILE A 105 9.64 3.63 -6.78
N MET A 106 8.57 4.37 -6.98
CA MET A 106 7.26 4.12 -6.40
C MET A 106 6.30 3.73 -7.51
N LEU A 107 5.63 2.60 -7.37
CA LEU A 107 4.57 2.22 -8.30
C LEU A 107 3.25 2.83 -7.85
N SER A 108 2.70 3.66 -8.71
CA SER A 108 1.34 4.14 -8.65
C SER A 108 0.44 3.25 -9.52
N TYR A 109 -0.61 2.69 -8.92
CA TYR A 109 -1.46 1.70 -9.58
C TYR A 109 -2.80 1.52 -8.84
N SER A 110 -3.73 0.79 -9.47
CA SER A 110 -5.00 0.38 -8.86
C SER A 110 -4.96 -1.09 -8.44
N TRP A 111 -5.52 -1.42 -7.27
CA TRP A 111 -5.74 -2.80 -6.82
C TRP A 111 -6.66 -3.63 -7.73
N SER A 112 -7.30 -2.98 -8.72
CA SER A 112 -8.06 -3.66 -9.77
C SER A 112 -7.18 -4.22 -10.90
N TYR A 113 -5.88 -3.94 -10.90
CA TYR A 113 -4.93 -4.53 -11.85
C TYR A 113 -4.54 -5.93 -11.44
N SER A 114 -4.26 -6.76 -12.44
CA SER A 114 -3.75 -8.10 -12.18
C SER A 114 -2.29 -8.06 -11.74
N ILE A 115 -1.88 -9.07 -10.97
CA ILE A 115 -0.47 -9.17 -10.54
C ILE A 115 0.48 -9.37 -11.74
N GLN A 116 0.04 -10.10 -12.78
CA GLN A 116 0.80 -10.24 -14.02
C GLN A 116 1.02 -8.89 -14.71
N ASP A 117 -0.03 -8.06 -14.83
CA ASP A 117 0.10 -6.76 -15.50
C ASP A 117 1.06 -5.84 -14.74
N ILE A 118 1.02 -5.87 -13.40
CA ILE A 118 1.96 -5.14 -12.55
C ILE A 118 3.39 -5.62 -12.77
N ALA A 119 3.62 -6.93 -12.71
CA ALA A 119 4.95 -7.52 -12.91
C ALA A 119 5.52 -7.21 -14.30
N SER A 120 4.72 -7.42 -15.35
CA SER A 120 5.10 -7.10 -16.74
C SER A 120 5.42 -5.62 -16.91
N THR A 121 4.61 -4.72 -16.34
CA THR A 121 4.85 -3.27 -16.40
C THR A 121 6.22 -2.88 -15.81
N LEU A 122 6.58 -3.49 -14.68
CA LEU A 122 7.86 -3.21 -14.02
C LEU A 122 9.06 -3.82 -14.77
N VAL A 123 8.88 -5.00 -15.38
CA VAL A 123 9.90 -5.61 -16.24
C VAL A 123 10.11 -4.78 -17.51
N ASP A 124 9.03 -4.31 -18.13
CA ASP A 124 9.08 -3.43 -19.30
C ASP A 124 9.75 -2.10 -18.94
N TYR A 125 9.43 -1.53 -17.78
CA TYR A 125 10.11 -0.34 -17.26
C TYR A 125 11.62 -0.56 -17.12
N CYS A 126 12.05 -1.67 -16.50
CA CYS A 126 13.48 -1.97 -16.37
C CYS A 126 14.15 -2.12 -17.74
N THR A 127 13.50 -2.83 -18.66
CA THR A 127 14.00 -3.06 -20.02
C THR A 127 14.17 -1.75 -20.79
N ASN A 128 13.15 -0.89 -20.77
CA ASN A 128 13.16 0.39 -21.49
C ASN A 128 14.19 1.38 -20.95
N HIS A 129 14.54 1.27 -19.67
CA HIS A 129 15.51 2.15 -19.01
C HIS A 129 16.90 1.50 -18.83
N ASN A 130 17.12 0.28 -19.35
CA ASN A 130 18.36 -0.50 -19.17
C ASN A 130 18.75 -0.69 -17.69
N LEU A 131 17.76 -0.94 -16.84
CA LEU A 131 17.93 -1.19 -15.41
C LEU A 131 18.00 -2.69 -15.12
N ASP A 132 18.74 -3.06 -14.07
CA ASP A 132 18.76 -4.43 -13.56
C ASP A 132 17.52 -4.69 -12.67
N PRO A 133 16.64 -5.64 -13.02
CA PRO A 133 15.47 -5.97 -12.21
C PRO A 133 15.80 -6.43 -10.78
N LYS A 134 16.99 -6.99 -10.54
CA LYS A 134 17.45 -7.41 -9.20
C LYS A 134 17.93 -6.23 -8.35
N ARG A 135 18.21 -5.08 -8.97
CA ARG A 135 18.71 -3.86 -8.30
C ARG A 135 17.78 -2.66 -8.52
N THR A 136 16.56 -2.92 -9.02
CA THR A 136 15.49 -1.94 -9.14
C THR A 136 14.45 -2.27 -8.08
N TYR A 137 14.44 -1.51 -6.99
CA TYR A 137 13.54 -1.74 -5.86
C TYR A 137 12.34 -0.81 -5.94
N VAL A 138 11.16 -1.39 -5.80
CA VAL A 138 9.88 -0.72 -6.00
C VAL A 138 9.14 -0.65 -4.69
N TRP A 139 8.72 0.55 -4.30
CA TRP A 139 7.72 0.72 -3.26
C TRP A 139 6.33 0.53 -3.88
N ILE A 140 5.58 -0.45 -3.38
CA ILE A 140 4.21 -0.77 -3.82
C ILE A 140 3.34 -0.85 -2.58
N CYS A 141 2.25 -0.08 -2.53
CA CYS A 141 1.48 0.07 -1.29
C CYS A 141 1.02 -1.26 -0.69
N CYS A 142 0.54 -2.22 -1.49
CA CYS A 142 0.10 -3.51 -0.97
C CYS A 142 1.25 -4.36 -0.38
N LEU A 143 2.49 -4.19 -0.85
CA LEU A 143 3.64 -4.98 -0.39
C LEU A 143 4.40 -4.29 0.76
N CYS A 144 4.44 -2.96 0.74
CA CYS A 144 5.25 -2.16 1.65
C CYS A 144 4.46 -1.64 2.86
N ILE A 145 3.13 -1.54 2.77
CA ILE A 145 2.29 -1.24 3.93
C ILE A 145 1.89 -2.57 4.59
N ASN A 146 1.92 -2.61 5.92
CA ASN A 146 1.52 -3.79 6.69
C ASN A 146 0.00 -4.06 6.56
N GLN A 147 -0.36 -4.97 5.66
CA GLN A 147 -1.76 -5.32 5.39
C GLN A 147 -2.45 -6.01 6.57
N HIS A 148 -1.71 -6.59 7.52
CA HIS A 148 -2.30 -7.15 8.75
C HIS A 148 -3.00 -6.05 9.56
N ARG A 149 -2.32 -4.92 9.75
CA ARG A 149 -2.87 -3.77 10.49
C ARG A 149 -4.04 -3.13 9.77
N VAL A 150 -3.95 -3.03 8.44
CA VAL A 150 -5.05 -2.53 7.60
C VAL A 150 -6.29 -3.42 7.77
N ALA A 151 -6.14 -4.75 7.71
CA ALA A 151 -7.26 -5.68 7.88
C ALA A 151 -7.86 -5.64 9.30
N GLU A 152 -7.03 -5.55 10.33
CA GLU A 152 -7.47 -5.42 11.74
C GLU A 152 -8.25 -4.12 11.97
N SER A 153 -7.74 -2.99 11.47
CA SER A 153 -8.41 -1.69 11.50
C SER A 153 -9.79 -1.74 10.83
N MET A 154 -9.88 -2.36 9.65
CA MET A 154 -11.16 -2.53 8.93
C MET A 154 -12.18 -3.37 9.71
N LYS A 155 -11.74 -4.39 10.44
CA LYS A 155 -12.62 -5.25 11.26
C LYS A 155 -13.13 -4.53 12.51
N ASN A 156 -12.27 -3.77 13.17
CA ASN A 156 -12.60 -3.14 14.46
C ASN A 156 -13.48 -1.89 14.31
N LYS A 157 -13.60 -1.31 13.11
CA LYS A 157 -14.36 -0.07 12.81
C LYS A 157 -14.03 1.13 13.71
N SER A 158 -13.04 1.01 14.59
CA SER A 158 -12.64 2.01 15.58
C SER A 158 -11.67 3.01 14.99
N ASP A 159 -10.84 2.59 14.03
CA ASP A 159 -9.73 3.37 13.49
C ASP A 159 -9.58 3.10 12.00
N ALA A 160 -10.65 3.30 11.22
CA ALA A 160 -10.57 3.16 9.77
C ALA A 160 -9.48 4.11 9.26
N VAL A 161 -8.35 3.55 8.79
CA VAL A 161 -7.26 4.33 8.19
C VAL A 161 -7.90 5.25 7.17
N THR A 162 -7.84 6.55 7.44
CA THR A 162 -8.56 7.53 6.65
C THR A 162 -7.89 7.70 5.30
N PHE A 163 -8.62 8.26 4.34
CA PHE A 163 -8.04 8.64 3.06
C PHE A 163 -6.86 9.60 3.27
N GLU A 164 -6.97 10.48 4.27
CA GLU A 164 -5.96 11.45 4.67
C GLU A 164 -4.69 10.75 5.19
N ASP A 165 -4.81 9.72 6.02
CA ASP A 165 -3.65 8.95 6.53
C ASP A 165 -2.90 8.28 5.37
N PHE A 166 -3.64 7.67 4.43
CA PHE A 166 -3.03 7.07 3.25
C PHE A 166 -2.37 8.11 2.34
N ARG A 167 -2.98 9.29 2.19
CA ARG A 167 -2.43 10.40 1.40
C ARG A 167 -1.13 10.90 2.02
N ASP A 168 -1.07 11.05 3.33
CA ASP A 168 0.10 11.60 4.00
C ASP A 168 1.27 10.61 3.99
N ILE A 169 0.99 9.30 4.17
CA ILE A 169 1.96 8.23 3.92
C ILE A 169 2.45 8.30 2.47
N PHE A 170 1.53 8.38 1.49
CA PHE A 170 1.88 8.43 0.07
C PHE A 170 2.75 9.65 -0.25
N HIS A 171 2.37 10.83 0.23
CA HIS A 171 3.10 12.08 0.01
C HIS A 171 4.52 12.04 0.59
N GLN A 172 4.68 11.53 1.81
CA GLN A 172 6.00 11.35 2.43
C GLN A 172 6.87 10.36 1.64
N ARG A 173 6.29 9.25 1.18
CA ARG A 173 7.01 8.24 0.39
C ARG A 173 7.42 8.77 -0.98
N VAL A 174 6.52 9.46 -1.68
CA VAL A 174 6.83 10.15 -2.95
C VAL A 174 7.99 11.12 -2.76
N THR A 175 7.94 11.94 -1.71
CA THR A 175 8.96 12.97 -1.44
C THR A 175 10.33 12.34 -1.14
N LYS A 176 10.36 11.21 -0.43
CA LYS A 176 11.61 10.49 -0.12
C LYS A 176 12.17 9.72 -1.31
N ILE A 177 11.33 9.06 -2.12
CA ILE A 177 11.77 8.24 -3.26
C ILE A 177 12.13 9.11 -4.48
N GLY A 178 11.34 10.15 -4.75
CA GLY A 178 11.60 11.12 -5.82
C GLY A 178 11.30 10.66 -7.24
N HIS A 179 10.79 9.43 -7.44
CA HIS A 179 10.43 8.91 -8.75
C HIS A 179 9.19 8.01 -8.70
N ILE A 180 8.15 8.37 -9.46
CA ILE A 180 6.90 7.62 -9.57
C ILE A 180 6.80 6.99 -10.97
N VAL A 181 6.44 5.70 -11.01
CA VAL A 181 5.98 5.00 -12.21
C VAL A 181 4.47 4.82 -12.07
N ALA A 182 3.69 5.48 -12.93
CA ALA A 182 2.23 5.38 -12.91
C ALA A 182 1.74 4.39 -13.97
N MET A 183 0.95 3.40 -13.55
CA MET A 183 0.43 2.34 -14.41
C MET A 183 -0.96 2.69 -14.95
N PHE A 184 -1.06 2.94 -16.26
CA PHE A 184 -2.31 3.26 -16.95
C PHE A 184 -2.77 2.11 -17.85
N ALA A 185 -3.67 1.26 -17.35
CA ALA A 185 -4.28 0.19 -18.14
C ALA A 185 -5.83 0.15 -18.01
N PRO A 186 -6.56 -0.24 -19.08
CA PRO A 186 -6.15 -0.19 -20.49
C PRO A 186 -6.06 1.27 -20.99
N TRP A 187 -5.18 1.56 -21.95
CA TRP A 187 -4.95 2.94 -22.43
C TRP A 187 -6.18 3.66 -23.01
N THR A 188 -7.12 2.92 -23.59
CA THR A 188 -8.34 3.47 -24.21
C THR A 188 -9.38 3.92 -23.21
N GLN A 189 -9.37 3.36 -22.00
CA GLN A 189 -10.23 3.73 -20.88
C GLN A 189 -9.50 3.38 -19.58
N PRO A 190 -8.48 4.17 -19.21
CA PRO A 190 -7.63 3.82 -18.08
C PRO A 190 -8.46 3.89 -16.81
N LEU A 191 -8.64 2.73 -16.16
CA LEU A 191 -9.33 2.64 -14.86
C LEU A 191 -8.68 3.56 -13.83
N TYR A 192 -7.37 3.77 -13.98
CA TYR A 192 -6.58 4.76 -13.27
C TYR A 192 -7.26 6.15 -13.24
N LEU A 193 -7.70 6.70 -14.37
CA LEU A 193 -8.30 8.04 -14.42
C LEU A 193 -9.72 8.12 -13.85
N THR A 194 -10.33 6.98 -13.50
CA THR A 194 -11.68 6.94 -12.91
C THR A 194 -11.66 6.86 -11.37
N ARG A 195 -10.49 6.81 -10.75
CA ARG A 195 -10.31 6.68 -9.30
C ARG A 195 -9.64 7.94 -8.78
N ILE A 196 -10.27 8.58 -7.80
CA ILE A 196 -9.79 9.84 -7.17
C ILE A 196 -8.32 9.74 -6.73
N TRP A 197 -7.91 8.57 -6.22
CA TRP A 197 -6.56 8.27 -5.76
C TRP A 197 -5.46 8.57 -6.78
N CYS A 198 -5.71 8.28 -8.05
CA CYS A 198 -4.77 8.37 -9.15
C CYS A 198 -4.67 9.77 -9.75
N VAL A 199 -5.64 10.65 -9.46
CA VAL A 199 -5.71 12.03 -9.97
C VAL A 199 -4.88 12.98 -9.10
N PHE A 200 -4.62 12.64 -7.83
CA PHE A 200 -3.89 13.48 -6.87
C PHE A 200 -2.37 13.22 -6.82
N GLU A 201 -1.84 12.47 -7.79
CA GLU A 201 -0.40 12.19 -7.90
C GLU A 201 0.40 13.29 -8.63
N PHE A 202 -0.26 14.42 -8.91
CA PHE A 202 0.30 15.61 -9.53
C PHE A 202 0.19 16.83 -8.62
#